data_AF-A0AAD5KM97-F1
#
_entry.id   AF-A0AAD5KM97-F1
#
_cell.length_a   1.000
_cell.length_b   1.000
_cell.length_c   1.000
_cell.angle_alpha   90.00
_cell.angle_beta   90.00
_cell.angle_gamma   90.00
#
_symmetry.space_group_name_H-M   'P 1'
#
loop_
_entity.id
_entity.type
_entity.pdbx_description
1 polymer ?
#
loop_
_entity_poly.entity_id
_entity_poly.type
_entity_poly.pdbx_seq_one_letter_code
_entity_poly.pdbx_strand_id
1 'polypeptide(L)'
;MSLVLPEKFQHILRILNTNIDGKIKIMFAVTSIKGELSEEEVEKLITIMANPRQYKIPDWFLNRQKDIKDGKFSQVTSNMLENKLREDLERLKKIRAHRGLRHYWGLRVRGQHTKTTGRRGRTVGVSKKK
;
A
#
# COMPACT_ATOMS: atom_id res chain seq x y z
N MET A 1 -15.82 -9.89 24.12
CA MET A 1 -14.68 -9.32 24.85
C MET A 1 -14.30 -10.36 25.89
N SER A 2 -13.13 -10.99 25.74
CA SER A 2 -12.60 -11.90 26.76
C SER A 2 -12.09 -11.06 27.94
N LEU A 3 -12.46 -11.44 29.15
CA LEU A 3 -11.96 -10.82 30.40
C LEU A 3 -10.63 -11.45 30.86
N VAL A 4 -10.16 -12.48 30.17
CA VAL A 4 -8.95 -13.24 30.50
C VAL A 4 -7.95 -13.04 29.37
N LEU A 5 -6.74 -12.61 29.70
CA LEU A 5 -5.60 -12.58 28.78
C LEU A 5 -5.14 -14.03 28.54
N PRO A 6 -5.05 -14.50 27.30
CA PRO A 6 -4.49 -15.81 26.99
C PRO A 6 -3.00 -15.86 27.37
N GLU A 7 -2.51 -17.03 27.74
CA GLU A 7 -1.10 -17.22 28.12
C GLU A 7 -0.12 -16.97 26.95
N LYS A 8 -0.58 -17.10 25.70
CA LYS A 8 0.20 -16.85 24.48
C LYS A 8 -0.29 -15.62 23.73
N PHE A 9 -0.17 -14.45 24.35
CA PHE A 9 -0.47 -13.19 23.67
C PHE A 9 0.76 -12.71 22.88
N GLN A 10 0.71 -12.79 21.55
CA GLN A 10 1.74 -12.17 20.70
C GLN A 10 1.48 -10.68 20.54
N HIS A 11 2.35 -9.85 21.13
CA HIS A 11 2.24 -8.38 21.09
C HIS A 11 2.48 -7.78 19.70
N ILE A 12 3.28 -8.44 18.86
CA ILE A 12 3.63 -7.99 17.50
C ILE A 12 3.58 -9.21 16.59
N LEU A 13 2.69 -9.17 15.60
CA LEU A 13 2.63 -10.16 14.53
C LEU A 13 3.25 -9.55 13.27
N ARG A 14 4.17 -10.28 12.64
CA ARG A 14 4.75 -9.87 11.34
C ARG A 14 4.10 -10.69 10.24
N ILE A 15 3.34 -10.04 9.38
CA ILE A 15 2.73 -10.64 8.19
C ILE A 15 3.35 -9.98 6.97
N LEU A 16 3.86 -10.80 6.03
CA LEU A 16 4.40 -10.34 4.74
C LEU A 16 5.41 -9.17 4.85
N ASN A 17 6.35 -9.24 5.79
CA ASN A 17 7.35 -8.18 6.07
C ASN A 17 6.79 -6.85 6.59
N THR A 18 5.54 -6.81 7.04
CA THR A 18 4.94 -5.66 7.72
C THR A 18 4.68 -5.98 9.19
N ASN A 19 5.06 -5.07 10.09
CA ASN A 19 4.74 -5.20 11.52
C ASN A 19 3.28 -4.79 11.70
N ILE A 20 2.44 -5.70 12.18
CA ILE A 20 1.08 -5.37 12.63
C ILE A 20 1.20 -5.06 14.12
N ASP A 21 0.93 -3.81 14.49
CA ASP A 21 0.93 -3.37 15.88
C ASP A 21 -0.33 -3.92 16.58
N GLY A 22 -0.14 -4.76 17.61
CA GLY A 22 -1.21 -5.41 18.36
C GLY A 22 -2.12 -4.44 19.13
N LYS A 23 -1.81 -3.14 19.15
CA LYS A 23 -2.62 -2.08 19.77
C LYS A 23 -3.65 -1.43 18.84
N ILE A 24 -3.57 -1.69 17.52
CA ILE A 24 -4.46 -1.08 16.51
C ILE A 24 -5.56 -2.07 16.11
N LYS A 25 -6.80 -1.58 15.89
CA LYS A 25 -8.00 -2.41 15.66
C LYS A 25 -7.87 -3.31 14.41
N ILE A 26 -8.08 -4.61 14.65
CA ILE A 26 -8.00 -5.73 13.70
C ILE A 26 -8.94 -5.61 12.47
N MET A 27 -9.99 -4.77 12.51
CA MET A 27 -10.81 -4.45 11.32
C MET A 27 -10.05 -3.73 10.18
N PHE A 28 -8.86 -3.20 10.43
CA PHE A 28 -7.93 -2.67 9.40
C PHE A 28 -6.77 -3.64 9.11
N ALA A 29 -6.73 -4.78 9.81
CA ALA A 29 -5.76 -5.85 9.59
C ALA A 29 -6.40 -7.04 8.84
N VAL A 30 -7.60 -7.53 9.22
CA VAL A 30 -8.35 -8.58 8.53
C VAL A 30 -9.84 -8.53 8.96
N THR A 31 -10.77 -8.16 8.08
CA THR A 31 -12.20 -7.94 8.37
C THR A 31 -13.06 -9.21 8.46
N SER A 32 -12.72 -10.13 9.35
CA SER A 32 -13.67 -11.09 9.94
C SER A 32 -13.04 -11.67 11.21
N ILE A 33 -13.69 -11.48 12.35
CA ILE A 33 -13.37 -12.04 13.68
C ILE A 33 -12.50 -11.13 14.58
N LYS A 34 -13.09 -10.75 15.72
CA LYS A 34 -12.45 -10.05 16.83
C LYS A 34 -11.93 -11.09 17.83
N GLY A 35 -10.62 -11.08 18.08
CA GLY A 35 -9.97 -11.87 19.14
C GLY A 35 -9.03 -12.91 18.54
N GLU A 36 -7.78 -12.87 18.99
CA GLU A 36 -6.72 -13.89 18.89
C GLU A 36 -6.76 -14.79 17.65
N LEU A 37 -5.98 -14.44 16.61
CA LEU A 37 -5.72 -15.38 15.52
C LEU A 37 -4.79 -16.48 16.01
N SER A 38 -5.17 -17.73 15.77
CA SER A 38 -4.22 -18.84 15.86
C SER A 38 -3.22 -18.76 14.70
N GLU A 39 -2.05 -19.36 14.87
CA GLU A 39 -1.00 -19.37 13.83
C GLU A 39 -1.52 -20.01 12.52
N GLU A 40 -2.43 -20.98 12.63
CA GLU A 40 -3.12 -21.60 11.49
C GLU A 40 -4.01 -20.62 10.71
N GLU A 41 -4.68 -19.70 11.40
CA GLU A 41 -5.52 -18.70 10.73
C GLU A 41 -4.66 -17.64 10.05
N VAL A 42 -3.52 -17.27 10.64
CA VAL A 42 -2.53 -16.40 10.02
C VAL A 42 -1.97 -17.01 8.73
N GLU A 43 -1.65 -18.31 8.73
CA GLU A 43 -1.20 -19.02 7.52
C GLU A 43 -2.29 -19.08 6.44
N LYS A 44 -3.54 -19.34 6.82
CA LYS A 44 -4.69 -19.28 5.88
C LYS A 44 -4.82 -17.89 5.25
N LEU A 45 -4.59 -16.83 6.02
CA LEU A 45 -4.65 -15.47 5.49
C LEU A 45 -3.50 -15.17 4.52
N ILE A 46 -2.29 -15.61 4.84
CA ILE A 46 -1.14 -15.46 3.94
C ILE A 46 -1.40 -16.17 2.61
N THR A 47 -1.97 -17.38 2.64
CA THR A 47 -2.30 -18.14 1.42
C THR A 47 -3.41 -17.47 0.60
N ILE A 48 -4.45 -16.93 1.25
CA ILE A 48 -5.50 -16.14 0.58
C ILE A 48 -4.92 -14.88 -0.07
N MET A 49 -4.04 -14.16 0.63
CA MET A 49 -3.42 -12.93 0.12
C MET A 49 -2.47 -13.21 -1.06
N ALA A 50 -1.76 -14.34 -1.04
CA ALA A 50 -0.87 -14.75 -2.11
C ALA A 50 -1.65 -15.15 -3.38
N ASN A 51 -2.76 -15.88 -3.22
CA ASN A 51 -3.54 -16.44 -4.34
C ASN A 51 -5.04 -16.10 -4.26
N PRO A 52 -5.43 -14.82 -4.32
CA PRO A 52 -6.82 -14.41 -4.09
C PRO A 52 -7.83 -15.01 -5.08
N ARG A 53 -7.40 -15.30 -6.31
CA ARG A 53 -8.24 -15.87 -7.37
C ARG A 53 -8.70 -17.30 -7.06
N GLN A 54 -7.89 -18.08 -6.34
CA GLN A 54 -8.26 -19.44 -5.94
C GLN A 54 -9.40 -19.43 -4.90
N TYR A 55 -9.51 -18.36 -4.13
CA TYR A 55 -10.57 -18.14 -3.14
C TYR A 55 -11.78 -17.38 -3.70
N LYS A 56 -11.95 -17.39 -5.04
CA LYS A 56 -13.09 -16.76 -5.74
C LYS A 56 -13.17 -15.24 -5.54
N ILE A 57 -12.07 -14.56 -5.22
CA ILE A 57 -12.03 -13.09 -5.20
C ILE A 57 -12.05 -12.58 -6.66
N PRO A 58 -12.97 -11.66 -7.02
CA PRO A 58 -13.08 -11.17 -8.39
C PRO A 58 -11.86 -10.38 -8.88
N ASP A 59 -11.58 -10.46 -10.20
CA ASP A 59 -10.42 -9.79 -10.80
C ASP A 59 -10.48 -8.24 -10.69
N TRP A 60 -11.69 -7.65 -10.66
CA TRP A 60 -11.88 -6.20 -10.49
C TRP A 60 -11.46 -5.67 -9.11
N PHE A 61 -11.32 -6.56 -8.12
CA PHE A 61 -10.92 -6.21 -6.75
C PHE A 61 -9.40 -6.15 -6.60
N LEU A 62 -8.65 -6.77 -7.51
CA LEU A 62 -7.19 -6.87 -7.41
C LEU A 62 -6.51 -5.52 -7.65
N ASN A 63 -5.43 -5.25 -6.92
CA ASN A 63 -4.71 -3.97 -6.98
C ASN A 63 -3.87 -3.77 -8.26
N ARG A 64 -3.43 -4.86 -8.91
CA ARG A 64 -2.67 -4.81 -10.16
C ARG A 64 -3.36 -5.67 -11.22
N GLN A 65 -4.19 -5.01 -12.01
CA GLN A 65 -4.94 -5.63 -13.09
C GLN A 65 -4.17 -5.48 -14.41
N LYS A 66 -4.09 -6.57 -15.18
CA LYS A 66 -3.46 -6.62 -16.51
C LYS A 66 -2.09 -5.94 -16.55
N ASP A 67 -1.11 -6.55 -15.89
CA ASP A 67 0.25 -5.98 -15.84
C ASP A 67 0.85 -5.79 -17.25
N ILE A 68 1.63 -4.73 -17.44
CA ILE A 68 2.13 -4.31 -18.77
C ILE A 68 3.13 -5.33 -19.33
N LYS A 69 3.88 -6.03 -18.47
CA LYS A 69 4.85 -7.05 -18.86
C LYS A 69 4.19 -8.41 -19.09
N ASP A 70 3.48 -8.90 -18.08
CA ASP A 70 3.03 -10.30 -18.04
C ASP A 70 1.56 -10.47 -18.42
N GLY A 71 0.78 -9.38 -18.49
CA GLY A 71 -0.66 -9.39 -18.80
C GLY A 71 -1.55 -9.98 -17.68
N LYS A 72 -0.96 -10.50 -16.60
CA LYS A 72 -1.67 -11.19 -15.53
C LYS A 72 -2.34 -10.21 -14.55
N PHE A 73 -3.35 -10.73 -13.86
CA PHE A 73 -4.02 -10.08 -12.73
C PHE A 73 -3.43 -10.62 -11.43
N SER A 74 -2.96 -9.75 -10.56
CA SER A 74 -2.35 -10.14 -9.29
C SER A 74 -2.67 -9.16 -8.17
N GLN A 75 -2.68 -9.67 -6.95
CA GLN A 75 -2.60 -8.86 -5.74
C GLN A 75 -1.13 -8.78 -5.35
N VAL A 76 -0.53 -7.60 -5.49
CA VAL A 76 0.87 -7.39 -5.13
C VAL A 76 0.96 -6.88 -3.69
N THR A 77 1.80 -7.51 -2.87
CA THR A 77 1.96 -7.20 -1.44
C THR A 77 3.39 -6.77 -1.10
N SER A 78 3.51 -5.94 -0.05
CA SER A 78 4.76 -5.51 0.58
C SER A 78 5.87 -5.11 -0.39
N ASN A 79 7.05 -5.73 -0.31
CA ASN A 79 8.24 -5.33 -1.06
C ASN A 79 8.03 -5.45 -2.58
N MET A 80 7.21 -6.40 -3.01
CA MET A 80 6.90 -6.58 -4.42
C MET A 80 6.11 -5.39 -4.97
N LEU A 81 5.28 -4.74 -4.14
CA LEU A 81 4.51 -3.56 -4.53
C LEU A 81 5.43 -2.37 -4.77
N GLU A 82 6.40 -2.16 -3.90
CA GLU A 82 7.40 -1.10 -4.03
C GLU A 82 8.26 -1.30 -5.28
N ASN A 83 8.70 -2.55 -5.53
CA ASN A 83 9.45 -2.90 -6.73
C ASN A 83 8.65 -2.62 -8.00
N LYS A 84 7.37 -3.04 -8.06
CA LYS A 84 6.50 -2.78 -9.21
C LYS A 84 6.27 -1.28 -9.43
N LEU A 85 6.06 -0.49 -8.38
CA LEU A 85 5.93 0.97 -8.49
C LEU A 85 7.22 1.61 -9.05
N ARG A 86 8.38 1.15 -8.58
CA ARG A 86 9.68 1.63 -9.07
C ARG A 86 9.89 1.32 -10.55
N GLU A 87 9.61 0.08 -10.96
CA GLU A 87 9.69 -0.33 -12.36
C GLU A 87 8.76 0.48 -13.27
N ASP A 88 7.53 0.74 -12.83
CA ASP A 88 6.56 1.55 -13.58
C ASP A 88 7.04 2.99 -13.75
N LEU A 89 7.56 3.60 -12.69
CA LEU A 89 8.10 4.97 -12.74
C LEU A 89 9.34 5.04 -13.63
N GLU A 90 10.26 4.09 -13.53
CA GLU A 90 11.45 4.02 -14.39
C GLU A 90 11.08 3.85 -15.86
N ARG A 91 10.09 3.02 -16.18
CA ARG A 91 9.56 2.89 -17.54
C ARG A 91 9.01 4.22 -18.06
N LEU A 92 8.21 4.93 -17.26
CA LEU A 92 7.66 6.23 -17.64
C LEU A 92 8.75 7.30 -17.83
N LYS A 93 9.81 7.28 -17.03
CA LYS A 93 10.98 8.15 -17.18
C LYS A 93 11.74 7.85 -18.47
N LYS A 94 12.00 6.56 -18.78
CA LYS A 94 12.70 6.12 -20.00
C LYS A 94 11.98 6.53 -21.28
N ILE A 95 10.65 6.40 -21.32
CA ILE A 95 9.81 6.82 -22.45
C ILE A 95 9.69 8.36 -22.54
N ARG A 96 10.15 9.10 -21.52
CA ARG A 96 9.99 10.56 -21.39
C ARG A 96 8.52 11.02 -21.43
N ALA A 97 7.61 10.19 -20.92
CA ALA A 97 6.21 10.59 -20.77
C ALA A 97 6.10 11.76 -19.79
N HIS A 98 5.23 12.75 -20.06
CA HIS A 98 5.04 13.92 -19.19
C HIS A 98 4.78 13.54 -17.73
N ARG A 99 3.99 12.47 -17.49
CA ARG A 99 3.75 11.92 -16.15
C ARG A 99 5.04 11.42 -15.48
N GLY A 100 5.90 10.72 -16.23
CA GLY A 100 7.18 10.20 -15.74
C GLY A 100 8.17 11.31 -15.41
N LEU A 101 8.28 12.32 -16.29
CA LEU A 101 9.12 13.50 -16.05
C LEU A 101 8.65 14.29 -14.83
N ARG A 102 7.33 14.46 -14.63
CA ARG A 102 6.80 15.07 -13.41
C ARG A 102 7.14 14.28 -12.15
N HIS A 103 7.06 12.96 -12.19
CA HIS A 103 7.52 12.13 -11.07
C HIS A 103 9.02 12.29 -10.81
N TYR A 104 9.85 12.41 -11.85
CA TYR A 104 11.27 12.68 -11.72
C TYR A 104 11.57 14.05 -11.09
N TRP A 105 10.83 15.09 -11.47
CA TRP A 105 10.95 16.44 -10.91
C TRP A 105 10.23 16.64 -9.56
N GLY A 106 9.57 15.62 -9.02
CA GLY A 106 8.81 15.73 -7.77
C GLY A 106 7.54 16.60 -7.86
N LEU A 107 7.02 16.82 -9.07
CA LEU A 107 5.79 17.59 -9.30
C LEU A 107 4.55 16.69 -9.22
N ARG A 108 3.40 17.30 -8.88
CA ARG A 108 2.10 16.62 -8.91
C ARG A 108 1.73 16.24 -10.35
N VAL A 109 1.19 15.04 -10.56
CA VAL A 109 1.07 14.40 -11.90
C VAL A 109 -0.33 14.50 -12.52
N ARG A 110 -1.38 14.85 -11.76
CA ARG A 110 -2.78 14.84 -12.23
C ARG A 110 -3.27 16.20 -12.73
N GLY A 111 -2.38 17.02 -13.29
CA GLY A 111 -2.75 18.32 -13.87
C GLY A 111 -3.03 19.43 -12.86
N GLN A 112 -2.60 19.29 -11.61
CA GLN A 112 -2.76 20.35 -10.62
C GLN A 112 -1.99 21.63 -10.99
N HIS A 113 -2.59 22.80 -10.74
CA HIS A 113 -1.95 24.10 -10.92
C HIS A 113 -0.83 24.32 -9.90
N THR A 114 0.41 24.40 -10.36
CA THR A 114 1.61 24.52 -9.51
C THR A 114 1.76 25.89 -8.85
N LYS A 115 1.03 26.92 -9.30
CA LYS A 115 1.07 28.27 -8.71
C LYS A 115 0.56 28.28 -7.26
N THR A 116 -0.57 27.61 -7.01
CA THR A 116 -1.26 27.62 -5.71
C THR A 116 -1.18 26.28 -4.97
N THR A 117 -1.11 25.15 -5.68
CA THR A 117 -1.14 23.81 -5.08
C THR A 117 0.26 23.27 -4.77
N GLY A 118 0.38 22.44 -3.72
CA GLY A 118 1.63 21.77 -3.36
C GLY A 118 2.60 22.61 -2.49
N ARG A 119 2.20 23.81 -2.08
CA ARG A 119 2.95 24.60 -1.09
C ARG A 119 2.76 23.99 0.31
N ARG A 120 3.85 23.88 1.08
CA ARG A 120 3.83 23.40 2.46
C ARG A 120 4.54 24.45 3.33
N GLY A 121 3.86 24.94 4.37
CA GLY A 121 4.31 26.07 5.19
C GLY A 121 3.31 27.23 5.21
N ARG A 122 3.44 28.17 6.15
CA ARG A 122 2.65 29.43 6.17
C ARG A 122 3.02 30.27 4.95
N THR A 123 2.05 30.99 4.38
CA THR A 123 2.28 31.99 3.33
C THR A 123 3.28 33.02 3.84
N VAL A 124 4.51 33.00 3.32
CA VAL A 124 5.44 34.11 3.51
C VAL A 124 4.89 35.27 2.69
N GLY A 125 4.53 36.36 3.36
CA GLY A 125 4.21 37.63 2.69
C GLY A 125 5.41 38.16 1.90
N VAL A 126 5.23 39.27 1.20
CA VAL A 126 6.31 39.90 0.43
C VAL A 126 7.40 40.40 1.38
N SER A 127 8.53 39.70 1.44
CA SER A 127 9.76 40.24 2.04
C SER A 127 10.40 41.19 1.02
N LYS A 128 10.22 42.49 1.22
CA LYS A 128 11.02 43.50 0.52
C LYS A 128 12.34 43.64 1.27
N LYS A 129 13.45 43.52 0.55
CA LYS A 129 14.76 43.91 1.06
C LYS A 129 14.69 45.42 1.35
N LYS A 130 14.99 45.82 2.59
CA LYS A 130 15.26 47.22 2.90
C LYS A 130 16.64 47.58 2.35
#